data_AF-S2YYF9-F1
#
_entry.id   AF-S2YYF9-F1
#
_cell.length_a   1.000
_cell.length_b   1.000
_cell.length_c   1.000
_cell.angle_alpha   90.00
_cell.angle_beta   90.00
_cell.angle_gamma   90.00
#
_symmetry.space_group_name_H-M   'P 1'
#
loop_
_entity.id
_entity.type
_entity.pdbx_description
1 polymer ?
#
loop_
_entity_poly.entity_id
_entity_poly.type
_entity_poly.pdbx_seq_one_letter_code
_entity_poly.pdbx_strand_id
1 'polypeptide(L)'
;MSEKKEPSILQGFKAFLMRGNVVDLAVAVVIGAAFTNIVNAVVKGIINPLVGAIGTKNLDNYSSCLSGSCQGDEGIRILWGSVLGATLTFVITAAVVYFLMVLPMSKYLARQEARRKAKESTQEVIEVTELEVLKEIRDTLVAQRGHGHDDR
;
A
#
# COMPACT_ATOMS: atom_id res chain seq x y z
N MET A 1 -42.16 0.80 -36.25
CA MET A 1 -41.58 -0.33 -35.50
C MET A 1 -40.21 0.10 -35.01
N SER A 2 -40.03 0.35 -33.72
CA SER A 2 -38.70 0.64 -33.14
C SER A 2 -37.96 -0.66 -32.90
N GLU A 3 -36.88 -0.86 -33.63
CA GLU A 3 -35.92 -1.93 -33.39
C GLU A 3 -35.14 -1.61 -32.10
N LYS A 4 -35.56 -2.22 -31.00
CA LYS A 4 -34.91 -2.09 -29.70
C LYS A 4 -33.62 -2.93 -29.74
N LYS A 5 -32.52 -2.30 -30.18
CA LYS A 5 -31.19 -2.90 -30.18
C LYS A 5 -30.81 -3.26 -28.75
N GLU A 6 -30.85 -4.56 -28.44
CA GLU A 6 -30.49 -5.05 -27.10
C GLU A 6 -29.05 -4.62 -26.77
N PRO A 7 -28.79 -4.20 -25.51
CA PRO A 7 -27.43 -3.86 -25.12
C PRO A 7 -26.57 -5.09 -25.29
N SER A 8 -25.67 -5.03 -26.28
CA SER A 8 -24.70 -6.09 -26.55
C SER A 8 -23.96 -6.44 -25.25
N ILE A 9 -23.73 -7.73 -25.01
CA ILE A 9 -22.97 -8.24 -23.85
C ILE A 9 -21.62 -7.48 -23.71
N LEU A 10 -21.03 -7.06 -24.82
CA LEU A 10 -19.81 -6.24 -24.86
C LEU A 10 -20.01 -4.83 -24.27
N GLN A 11 -21.17 -4.21 -24.48
CA GLN A 11 -21.54 -2.94 -23.85
C GLN A 11 -21.79 -3.11 -22.35
N GLY A 12 -22.43 -4.20 -21.93
CA GLY A 12 -22.59 -4.55 -20.52
C GLY A 12 -21.26 -4.80 -19.82
N PHE A 13 -20.35 -5.52 -20.45
CA PHE A 13 -19.00 -5.79 -19.94
C PHE A 13 -18.14 -4.52 -19.87
N LYS A 14 -18.19 -3.66 -20.91
CA LYS A 14 -17.53 -2.35 -20.87
C LYS A 14 -18.08 -1.49 -19.73
N ALA A 15 -19.40 -1.42 -19.55
CA ALA A 15 -20.01 -0.67 -18.46
C ALA A 15 -19.63 -1.23 -17.07
N PHE A 16 -19.36 -2.53 -16.97
CA PHE A 16 -18.85 -3.18 -15.76
C PHE A 16 -17.39 -2.82 -15.46
N LEU A 17 -16.51 -2.87 -16.47
CA LEU A 17 -15.11 -2.45 -16.31
C LEU A 17 -14.98 -0.96 -15.99
N MET A 18 -15.81 -0.11 -16.60
CA MET A 18 -15.82 1.34 -16.37
C MET A 18 -16.32 1.74 -14.98
N ARG A 19 -16.76 0.79 -14.13
CA ARG A 19 -17.16 1.04 -12.75
C ARG A 19 -15.98 1.36 -11.81
N GLY A 20 -14.76 1.49 -12.35
CA GLY A 20 -13.54 1.98 -11.70
C GLY A 20 -12.92 0.98 -10.72
N ASN A 21 -13.69 0.60 -9.69
CA ASN A 21 -13.25 -0.28 -8.61
C ASN A 21 -12.78 -1.67 -9.09
N VAL A 22 -13.33 -2.18 -10.19
CA VAL A 22 -12.98 -3.51 -10.73
C VAL A 22 -11.62 -3.50 -11.43
N VAL A 23 -11.30 -2.43 -12.16
CA VAL A 23 -10.04 -2.32 -12.91
C VAL A 23 -8.88 -2.15 -11.94
N ASP A 24 -9.03 -1.29 -10.93
CA ASP A 24 -7.98 -1.09 -9.92
C ASP A 24 -7.72 -2.37 -9.11
N LEU A 25 -8.77 -3.10 -8.76
CA LEU A 25 -8.64 -4.40 -8.09
C LEU A 25 -7.96 -5.43 -8.99
N ALA A 26 -8.36 -5.53 -10.26
CA ALA A 26 -7.75 -6.46 -11.21
C ALA A 26 -6.26 -6.18 -11.41
N VAL A 27 -5.88 -4.90 -11.55
CA VAL A 27 -4.48 -4.47 -11.68
C VAL A 27 -3.70 -4.83 -10.42
N ALA A 28 -4.25 -4.55 -9.22
CA ALA A 28 -3.59 -4.88 -7.96
C ALA A 28 -3.30 -6.38 -7.83
N VAL A 29 -4.24 -7.25 -8.20
CA VAL A 29 -4.08 -8.71 -8.13
C VAL A 29 -3.01 -9.20 -9.12
N VAL A 30 -3.04 -8.73 -10.37
CA VAL A 30 -2.07 -9.14 -11.40
C VAL A 30 -0.64 -8.71 -11.02
N ILE A 31 -0.47 -7.47 -10.56
CA ILE A 31 0.84 -6.96 -10.12
C ILE A 31 1.32 -7.73 -8.88
N GLY A 32 0.45 -8.01 -7.92
CA GLY A 32 0.78 -8.78 -6.72
C GLY A 32 1.28 -10.19 -7.05
N ALA A 33 0.61 -10.88 -7.98
CA ALA A 33 1.02 -12.21 -8.43
C ALA A 33 2.37 -12.18 -9.16
N ALA A 34 2.56 -11.23 -10.08
CA ALA A 34 3.82 -11.08 -10.82
C ALA A 34 5.01 -10.77 -9.89
N PHE A 35 4.83 -9.88 -8.92
CA PHE A 35 5.88 -9.53 -7.96
C PHE A 35 6.25 -10.71 -7.06
N THR A 36 5.25 -11.45 -6.56
CA THR A 36 5.47 -12.65 -5.76
C THR A 36 6.33 -13.67 -6.50
N ASN A 37 6.13 -13.83 -7.81
CA ASN A 37 6.95 -14.72 -8.64
C ASN A 37 8.42 -14.27 -8.71
N ILE A 38 8.68 -12.97 -8.85
CA ILE A 38 10.05 -12.42 -8.87
C ILE A 38 10.74 -12.71 -7.55
N VAL A 39 10.08 -12.46 -6.42
CA VAL A 39 10.67 -12.70 -5.11
C VAL A 39 10.93 -14.19 -4.89
N ASN A 40 9.97 -15.04 -5.26
CA ASN A 40 10.12 -16.50 -5.18
C ASN A 40 11.31 -16.99 -6.02
N ALA A 41 11.53 -16.43 -7.21
CA ALA A 41 12.67 -16.77 -8.05
C ALA A 41 14.01 -16.40 -7.38
N VAL A 42 14.08 -15.23 -6.75
CA VAL A 42 15.27 -14.79 -6.00
C VAL A 42 15.52 -15.67 -4.77
N VAL A 43 14.49 -15.98 -4.00
CA VAL A 43 14.63 -16.85 -2.83
C VAL A 43 15.08 -18.24 -3.25
N LYS A 44 14.43 -18.85 -4.24
CA LYS A 44 14.81 -20.18 -4.73
C LYS A 44 16.19 -20.20 -5.39
N GLY A 45 16.54 -19.17 -6.15
CA GLY A 45 17.77 -19.12 -6.94
C GLY A 45 19.02 -18.72 -6.15
N ILE A 46 18.88 -17.90 -5.11
CA ILE A 46 20.03 -17.32 -4.38
C ILE A 46 20.00 -17.71 -2.91
N ILE A 47 18.87 -17.53 -2.24
CA ILE A 47 18.78 -17.71 -0.79
C ILE A 47 18.78 -19.19 -0.40
N ASN A 48 17.94 -20.01 -1.03
CA ASN A 48 17.87 -21.44 -0.75
C ASN A 48 19.23 -22.15 -0.90
N PRO A 49 20.04 -21.92 -1.96
CA PRO A 49 21.36 -22.50 -2.03
C PRO A 49 22.35 -21.93 -1.00
N LEU A 50 22.29 -20.64 -0.66
CA LEU A 50 23.13 -20.05 0.40
C LEU A 50 22.82 -20.64 1.78
N VAL A 51 21.53 -20.76 2.11
CA VAL A 51 21.06 -21.35 3.36
C VAL A 51 21.34 -22.85 3.39
N GLY A 52 21.22 -23.54 2.25
CA GLY A 52 21.59 -24.96 2.11
C GLY A 52 23.09 -25.23 2.08
N ALA A 53 23.93 -24.20 1.93
CA ALA A 53 25.38 -24.29 2.04
C ALA A 53 25.88 -24.05 3.48
N ILE A 54 25.19 -23.20 4.25
CA ILE A 54 25.53 -22.88 5.65
C ILE A 54 24.79 -23.80 6.64
N GLY A 55 23.54 -24.16 6.34
CA GLY A 55 22.75 -25.20 7.02
C GLY A 55 22.81 -26.50 6.23
N THR A 56 22.77 -27.63 6.93
CA THR A 56 22.94 -28.97 6.35
C THR A 56 22.12 -29.18 5.06
N LYS A 57 22.84 -29.36 3.94
CA LYS A 57 22.42 -29.90 2.63
C LYS A 57 20.89 -30.15 2.49
N ASN A 58 20.20 -29.11 2.04
CA ASN A 58 18.75 -29.07 1.75
C ASN A 58 17.85 -29.22 2.97
N LEU A 59 17.19 -28.12 3.37
CA LEU A 59 16.09 -28.17 4.34
C LEU A 59 15.00 -29.17 3.90
N ASP A 60 14.70 -29.28 2.59
CA ASP A 60 13.74 -30.27 2.07
C ASP A 60 14.09 -31.73 2.41
N ASN A 61 15.35 -32.03 2.73
CA ASN A 61 15.80 -33.38 3.11
C ASN A 61 15.72 -33.65 4.62
N TYR A 62 15.31 -32.69 5.45
CA TYR A 62 15.02 -32.92 6.86
C TYR A 62 13.64 -33.58 7.00
N SER A 63 13.59 -34.87 6.68
CA SER A 63 12.46 -35.74 6.95
C SER A 63 12.74 -36.56 8.21
N SER A 64 11.93 -36.40 9.26
CA SER A 64 11.96 -37.33 10.40
C SER A 64 10.97 -38.46 10.14
N CYS A 65 11.43 -39.70 10.21
CA CYS A 65 10.58 -40.89 10.14
C CYS A 65 9.92 -41.11 11.50
N LEU A 66 8.59 -41.08 11.54
CA LEU A 66 7.83 -41.31 12.77
C LEU A 66 7.71 -42.81 13.14
N SER A 67 8.16 -43.73 12.25
CA SER A 67 8.23 -45.17 12.51
C SER A 67 9.48 -45.77 11.84
N GLY A 68 10.01 -46.83 12.45
CA GLY A 68 11.33 -47.41 12.17
C GLY A 68 11.59 -47.68 10.68
N SER A 69 12.66 -47.06 10.17
CA SER A 69 13.17 -47.15 8.79
C SER A 69 12.28 -46.54 7.70
N CYS A 70 12.66 -45.36 7.19
CA CYS A 70 12.26 -44.93 5.86
C CYS A 70 13.27 -45.46 4.83
N GLN A 71 13.16 -46.74 4.48
CA GLN A 71 13.78 -47.27 3.28
C GLN A 71 12.65 -47.40 2.22
N GLY A 72 12.55 -46.43 1.30
CA GLY A 72 11.51 -46.41 0.25
C GLY A 72 10.26 -45.55 0.56
N ASP A 73 9.16 -45.85 -0.12
CA ASP A 73 7.87 -45.11 -0.13
C ASP A 73 6.91 -45.46 1.03
N GLU A 74 7.28 -46.37 1.95
CA GLU A 74 6.40 -46.82 3.04
C GLU A 74 6.58 -46.10 4.38
N GLY A 75 7.10 -44.86 4.37
CA GLY A 75 7.26 -44.05 5.58
C GLY A 75 6.47 -42.75 5.53
N ILE A 76 5.72 -42.41 6.59
CA ILE A 76 5.16 -41.06 6.76
C ILE A 76 6.33 -40.11 7.05
N ARG A 77 6.87 -39.49 6.00
CA ARG A 77 7.94 -38.50 6.10
C ARG A 77 7.34 -37.18 6.53
N ILE A 78 7.73 -36.68 7.71
CA ILE A 78 7.41 -35.30 8.08
C ILE A 78 8.53 -34.41 7.56
N LEU A 79 8.27 -33.69 6.46
CA LEU A 79 9.21 -32.77 5.82
C LEU A 79 9.24 -31.42 6.56
N TRP A 80 9.81 -31.40 7.77
CA TRP A 80 9.89 -30.17 8.57
C TRP A 80 10.69 -29.06 7.88
N GLY A 81 11.68 -29.42 7.06
CA GLY A 81 12.48 -28.39 6.41
C GLY A 81 11.85 -27.78 5.16
N SER A 82 10.86 -28.41 4.51
CA SER A 82 10.06 -27.71 3.49
C SER A 82 9.21 -26.60 4.11
N VAL A 83 8.69 -26.84 5.32
CA VAL A 83 7.99 -25.83 6.12
C VAL A 83 8.94 -24.71 6.50
N LEU A 84 10.13 -25.02 7.03
CA LEU A 84 11.12 -24.01 7.40
C LEU A 84 11.59 -23.18 6.18
N GLY A 85 11.77 -23.81 5.02
CA GLY A 85 12.07 -23.14 3.76
C GLY A 85 10.94 -22.24 3.27
N ALA A 86 9.69 -22.70 3.37
CA ALA A 86 8.52 -21.89 3.05
C ALA A 86 8.37 -20.69 4.01
N THR A 87 8.60 -20.89 5.31
CA THR A 87 8.62 -19.83 6.31
C THR A 87 9.71 -18.81 6.02
N LEU A 88 10.92 -19.25 5.68
CA LEU A 88 12.02 -18.35 5.33
C LEU A 88 11.70 -17.53 4.07
N THR A 89 11.16 -18.19 3.05
CA THR A 89 10.69 -17.53 1.81
C THR A 89 9.63 -16.48 2.11
N PHE A 90 8.67 -16.81 2.98
CA PHE A 90 7.63 -15.88 3.41
C PHE A 90 8.21 -14.67 4.15
N VAL A 91 9.11 -14.88 5.12
CA VAL A 91 9.75 -13.80 5.89
C VAL A 91 10.56 -12.88 4.98
N ILE A 92 11.32 -13.43 4.04
CA ILE A 92 12.11 -12.63 3.10
C ILE A 92 11.20 -11.84 2.17
N THR A 93 10.14 -12.46 1.65
CA THR A 93 9.17 -11.78 0.81
C THR A 93 8.49 -10.63 1.54
N ALA A 94 8.05 -10.87 2.77
CA ALA A 94 7.47 -9.84 3.63
C ALA A 94 8.47 -8.71 3.90
N ALA A 95 9.75 -9.03 4.16
CA ALA A 95 10.79 -8.04 4.40
C ALA A 95 11.05 -7.17 3.15
N VAL A 96 11.13 -7.77 1.96
CA VAL A 96 11.34 -7.05 0.70
C VAL A 96 10.14 -6.15 0.39
N VAL A 97 8.91 -6.65 0.51
CA VAL A 97 7.69 -5.85 0.30
C VAL A 97 7.61 -4.70 1.30
N TYR A 98 7.90 -4.97 2.58
CA TYR A 98 7.88 -3.96 3.61
C TYR A 98 8.92 -2.86 3.36
N PHE A 99 10.15 -3.24 3.01
CA PHE A 99 11.24 -2.28 2.82
C PHE A 99 11.13 -1.48 1.52
N LEU A 100 10.72 -2.10 0.41
CA LEU A 100 10.64 -1.44 -0.90
C LEU A 100 9.30 -0.77 -1.18
N MET A 101 8.20 -1.23 -0.59
CA MET A 101 6.88 -0.64 -0.82
C MET A 101 6.37 0.12 0.41
N VAL A 102 6.26 -0.55 1.55
CA VAL A 102 5.59 0.02 2.74
C VAL A 102 6.39 1.16 3.37
N LEU A 103 7.71 1.01 3.49
CA LEU A 103 8.59 2.04 4.05
C LEU A 103 8.63 3.35 3.22
N PRO A 104 8.81 3.33 1.89
CA PRO A 104 8.75 4.56 1.11
C PRO A 104 7.33 5.12 1.04
N MET A 105 6.30 4.27 0.96
CA MET A 105 4.90 4.72 0.95
C MET A 105 4.55 5.42 2.26
N SER A 106 4.90 4.85 3.41
CA SER A 106 4.68 5.45 4.74
C SER A 106 5.46 6.75 4.92
N LYS A 107 6.72 6.82 4.47
CA LYS A 107 7.49 8.07 4.47
C LYS A 107 6.90 9.13 3.54
N TYR A 108 6.37 8.73 2.39
CA TYR A 108 5.74 9.63 1.44
C TYR A 108 4.41 10.17 1.96
N LEU A 109 3.59 9.31 2.55
CA LEU A 109 2.33 9.69 3.20
C LEU A 109 2.58 10.63 4.39
N ALA A 110 3.54 10.32 5.27
CA ALA A 110 3.92 11.19 6.37
C ALA A 110 4.39 12.58 5.89
N ARG A 111 5.13 12.64 4.77
CA ARG A 111 5.53 13.91 4.14
C ARG A 111 4.34 14.67 3.54
N GLN A 112 3.36 13.98 2.97
CA GLN A 112 2.15 14.61 2.45
C GLN A 112 1.27 15.16 3.57
N GLU A 113 1.08 14.40 4.66
CA GLU A 113 0.32 14.85 5.83
C GLU A 113 0.97 16.06 6.48
N ALA A 114 2.31 16.08 6.61
CA ALA A 114 3.04 17.26 7.07
C ALA A 114 2.82 18.48 6.16
N ARG A 115 2.80 18.28 4.84
CA ARG A 115 2.51 19.36 3.87
C ARG A 115 1.06 19.83 3.92
N ARG A 116 0.10 18.93 4.18
CA ARG A 116 -1.32 19.29 4.36
C ARG A 116 -1.53 20.11 5.63
N LYS A 117 -0.99 19.65 6.76
CA LYS A 117 -1.03 20.39 8.03
C LYS A 117 -0.37 21.77 7.93
N ALA A 118 0.75 21.87 7.22
CA ALA A 118 1.41 23.16 6.97
C ALA A 118 0.58 24.10 6.08
N LYS A 119 -0.17 23.56 5.11
CA LYS A 119 -1.10 24.36 4.29
C LYS A 119 -2.31 24.80 5.11
N GLU A 120 -2.90 23.92 5.90
CA GLU A 120 -4.01 24.25 6.80
C GLU A 120 -3.61 25.31 7.82
N SER A 121 -2.44 25.17 8.46
CA SER A 121 -1.94 26.19 9.40
C SER A 121 -1.64 27.52 8.72
N THR A 122 -1.15 27.52 7.47
CA THR A 122 -0.92 28.76 6.72
C THR A 122 -2.25 29.41 6.33
N GLN A 123 -3.24 28.62 5.92
CA GLN A 123 -4.58 29.09 5.58
C GLN A 123 -5.27 29.71 6.81
N GLU A 124 -5.18 29.04 7.96
CA GLU A 124 -5.73 29.51 9.24
C GLU A 124 -5.05 30.81 9.70
N VAL A 125 -3.73 30.93 9.55
CA VAL A 125 -3.00 32.16 9.88
C VAL A 125 -3.40 33.32 8.96
N ILE A 126 -3.55 33.09 7.65
CA ILE A 126 -3.97 34.13 6.70
C ILE A 126 -5.39 34.60 7.03
N GLU A 127 -6.31 33.67 7.30
CA GLU A 127 -7.70 33.99 7.62
C GLU A 127 -7.81 34.82 8.92
N VAL A 128 -7.05 34.48 9.96
CA VAL A 128 -6.99 35.29 11.19
C VAL A 128 -6.40 36.68 10.92
N THR A 129 -5.35 36.79 10.10
CA THR A 129 -4.71 38.07 9.77
C THR A 129 -5.66 38.98 8.99
N GLU A 130 -6.41 38.44 8.03
CA GLU A 130 -7.41 39.21 7.26
C GLU A 130 -8.55 39.72 8.16
N LEU A 131 -9.02 38.89 9.11
CA LEU A 131 -10.02 39.30 10.09
C LEU A 131 -9.52 40.41 11.03
N GLU A 132 -8.25 40.38 11.41
CA GLU A 132 -7.63 41.41 12.25
C GLU A 132 -7.50 42.74 11.50
N VAL A 133 -7.04 42.71 10.24
CA VAL A 133 -6.99 43.90 9.37
C VAL A 133 -8.39 44.48 9.14
N LEU A 134 -9.40 43.66 8.90
CA LEU A 134 -10.79 44.12 8.75
C LEU A 134 -11.32 44.76 10.03
N LYS A 135 -10.89 44.28 11.20
CA LYS A 135 -11.25 44.88 12.49
C LYS A 135 -10.59 46.24 12.67
N GLU A 136 -9.31 46.38 12.35
CA GLU A 136 -8.61 47.67 12.37
C GLU A 136 -9.23 48.69 11.40
N ILE A 137 -9.60 48.27 10.18
CA ILE A 137 -10.28 49.15 9.22
C ILE A 137 -11.65 49.60 9.78
N ARG A 138 -12.41 48.69 10.39
CA ARG A 138 -13.69 49.03 11.02
C ARG A 138 -13.51 50.02 12.17
N ASP A 139 -12.49 49.85 13.01
CA ASP A 139 -12.24 50.73 14.15
C ASP A 139 -11.76 52.12 13.70
N THR A 140 -10.90 52.18 12.66
CA THR A 140 -10.47 53.45 12.05
C THR A 140 -11.62 54.20 11.38
N LEU A 141 -12.54 53.49 10.70
CA LEU A 141 -13.74 54.11 10.10
C LEU A 141 -14.72 54.62 11.17
N VAL A 142 -14.88 53.91 12.28
CA VAL A 142 -15.70 54.37 13.40
C VAL A 142 -15.10 55.62 14.04
N ALA A 143 -13.77 55.66 14.23
CA ALA A 143 -13.07 56.83 14.74
C ALA A 143 -13.23 58.06 13.82
N GLN A 144 -13.11 57.90 12.50
CA GLN A 144 -13.35 58.98 11.54
C GLN A 144 -14.80 59.48 11.54
N ARG A 145 -15.79 58.56 11.65
CA ARG A 145 -17.20 58.93 11.70
C ARG A 145 -17.55 59.76 12.94
N GLY A 146 -16.93 59.47 14.08
CA GLY A 146 -17.10 60.26 15.31
C GLY A 146 -16.58 61.69 15.18
N HIS A 147 -15.47 61.89 14.47
CA HIS A 147 -14.87 63.21 14.26
C HIS A 147 -15.65 64.11 13.29
N GLY A 148 -16.33 63.54 12.29
CA GLY A 148 -17.09 64.30 11.30
C GLY A 148 -18.46 64.81 11.77
N HIS A 149 -18.90 64.48 12.99
CA HIS A 149 -20.18 64.92 13.54
C HIS A 149 -20.08 66.15 14.44
N ASP A 150 -18.88 66.47 14.97
CA ASP A 150 -18.66 67.58 15.92
C ASP A 150 -18.36 68.94 15.24
N ASP A 151 -18.11 68.97 13.93
CA ASP A 151 -17.79 70.18 13.15
C ASP A 151 -19.02 70.81 12.43
N ARG A 152 -20.24 70.64 12.96
CA ARG A 152 -21.46 71.29 12.44
C ARG A 152 -22.29 71.98 13.51
#